data_AF-A0A6B9VL61-F1
#
_entry.id   AF-A0A6B9VL61-F1
#
_cell.length_a   1.000
_cell.length_b   1.000
_cell.length_c   1.000
_cell.angle_alpha   90.00
_cell.angle_beta   90.00
_cell.angle_gamma   90.00
#
_symmetry.space_group_name_H-M   'P 1'
#
loop_
_entity.id
_entity.type
_entity.pdbx_description
1 polymer ?
#
loop_
_entity_poly.entity_id
_entity_poly.type
_entity_poly.pdbx_seq_one_letter_code
_entity_poly.pdbx_strand_id
1 'polypeptide(L)'
;KAFWGDPKGAREEAKQWYKDHPDKKNIGVKASDFCAKQYKDNACEIVHCKYYYYRLVDSAHKVIKIRNMNVYADKGLDDYHYKKCQKDAADFKGCEVSRALWRCMIMYDKESWNKFEAFLDDVSADNEYPKA
;
A
#
# COMPACT_ATOMS: atom_id res chain seq x y z
N LYS A 1 22.84 8.87 -8.97
CA LYS A 1 22.42 9.53 -7.71
C LYS A 1 22.02 8.45 -6.71
N ALA A 2 22.27 8.65 -5.41
CA ALA A 2 22.00 7.61 -4.43
C ALA A 2 20.52 7.55 -3.98
N PHE A 3 19.85 8.69 -3.72
CA PHE A 3 18.53 8.67 -3.05
C PHE A 3 17.49 9.74 -3.49
N TRP A 4 17.61 10.34 -4.68
CA TRP A 4 16.57 11.23 -5.29
C TRP A 4 16.01 12.38 -4.40
N GLY A 5 16.68 12.72 -3.29
CA GLY A 5 16.28 13.80 -2.41
C GLY A 5 16.59 15.17 -3.01
N ASP A 6 15.63 16.09 -2.90
CA ASP A 6 15.79 17.49 -3.28
C ASP A 6 15.77 18.37 -2.03
N PRO A 7 16.89 19.02 -1.65
CA PRO A 7 16.96 19.93 -0.50
C PRO A 7 15.98 21.11 -0.58
N LYS A 8 15.51 21.48 -1.79
CA LYS A 8 14.58 22.59 -2.02
C LYS A 8 13.12 22.14 -2.00
N GLY A 9 12.85 20.84 -1.92
CA GLY A 9 11.50 20.28 -1.86
C GLY A 9 10.70 20.35 -3.17
N ALA A 10 11.26 20.90 -4.26
CA ALA A 10 10.57 21.01 -5.54
C ALA A 10 10.43 19.65 -6.24
N ARG A 11 11.30 18.68 -5.90
CA ARG A 11 11.31 17.29 -6.38
C ARG A 11 11.42 17.18 -7.91
N GLU A 12 11.97 18.19 -8.60
CA GLU A 12 11.98 18.26 -10.06
C GLU A 12 12.66 17.05 -10.73
N GLU A 13 13.76 16.58 -10.15
CA GLU A 13 14.50 15.43 -10.66
C GLU A 13 13.73 14.11 -10.46
N ALA A 14 13.01 13.99 -9.34
CA ALA A 14 12.15 12.84 -9.10
C ALA A 14 10.96 12.84 -10.05
N LYS A 15 10.34 14.02 -10.30
CA LYS A 15 9.29 14.18 -11.30
C LYS A 15 9.77 13.76 -12.69
N GLN A 16 10.99 14.16 -13.08
CA GLN A 16 11.56 13.74 -14.36
C GLN A 16 11.79 12.22 -14.40
N TRP A 17 12.34 11.63 -13.35
CA TRP A 17 12.50 10.18 -13.28
C TRP A 17 11.17 9.42 -13.43
N TYR A 18 10.09 9.86 -12.77
CA TYR A 18 8.77 9.26 -12.91
C TYR A 18 8.16 9.44 -14.32
N LYS A 19 8.46 10.54 -15.04
CA LYS A 19 8.06 10.70 -16.44
C LYS A 19 8.72 9.66 -17.34
N ASP A 20 9.98 9.35 -17.06
CA ASP A 20 10.77 8.38 -17.84
C ASP A 20 10.48 6.92 -17.44
N HIS A 21 9.74 6.69 -16.34
CA HIS A 21 9.37 5.37 -15.81
C HIS A 21 7.85 5.25 -15.62
N PRO A 22 7.06 5.21 -16.72
CA PRO A 22 5.60 5.14 -16.66
C PRO A 22 5.07 3.82 -16.06
N ASP A 23 5.93 2.81 -15.91
CA ASP A 23 5.65 1.55 -15.22
C ASP A 23 5.67 1.69 -13.68
N LYS A 24 5.97 2.88 -13.15
CA LYS A 24 5.92 3.21 -11.73
C LYS A 24 4.76 4.15 -11.43
N LYS A 25 4.19 4.01 -10.23
CA LYS A 25 3.13 4.92 -9.76
C LYS A 25 3.67 6.33 -9.65
N ASN A 26 3.17 7.22 -10.50
CA ASN A 26 3.58 8.62 -10.52
C ASN A 26 3.10 9.36 -9.25
N ILE A 27 3.69 10.53 -8.99
CA ILE A 27 3.26 11.47 -7.95
C ILE A 27 1.85 11.99 -8.30
N GLY A 28 0.98 12.16 -7.30
CA GLY A 28 -0.41 12.58 -7.47
C GLY A 28 -1.38 11.49 -7.90
N VAL A 29 -0.91 10.26 -8.15
CA VAL A 29 -1.76 9.14 -8.61
C VAL A 29 -1.98 8.17 -7.46
N LYS A 30 -3.24 7.87 -7.14
CA LYS A 30 -3.60 6.85 -6.13
C LYS A 30 -3.11 5.46 -6.54
N ALA A 31 -2.75 4.63 -5.57
CA ALA A 31 -2.30 3.28 -5.83
C ALA A 31 -3.42 2.43 -6.44
N SER A 32 -4.66 2.59 -5.99
CA SER A 32 -5.82 1.90 -6.55
C SER A 32 -5.96 2.13 -8.07
N ASP A 33 -5.92 3.39 -8.51
CA ASP A 33 -6.03 3.77 -9.92
C ASP A 33 -4.86 3.22 -10.76
N PHE A 34 -3.63 3.38 -10.27
CA PHE A 34 -2.44 2.86 -10.94
C PHE A 34 -2.48 1.34 -11.10
N CYS A 35 -2.80 0.63 -10.02
CA CYS A 35 -2.81 -0.83 -10.00
C CYS A 35 -3.94 -1.42 -10.85
N ALA A 36 -5.13 -0.81 -10.83
CA ALA A 36 -6.26 -1.22 -11.67
C ALA A 36 -5.94 -1.05 -13.17
N LYS A 37 -5.21 0.02 -13.53
CA LYS A 37 -4.75 0.23 -14.92
C LYS A 37 -3.70 -0.78 -15.34
N GLN A 38 -2.75 -1.11 -14.46
CA GLN A 38 -1.61 -1.96 -14.77
C GLN A 38 -1.98 -3.45 -14.89
N TYR A 39 -2.88 -3.94 -14.03
CA TYR A 39 -3.20 -5.36 -13.91
C TYR A 39 -4.65 -5.66 -14.28
N LYS A 40 -5.10 -5.12 -15.42
CA LYS A 40 -6.46 -5.34 -15.94
C LYS A 40 -6.80 -6.84 -15.91
N ASP A 41 -7.96 -7.15 -15.38
CA ASP A 41 -8.51 -8.50 -15.27
C ASP A 41 -7.72 -9.49 -14.37
N ASN A 42 -6.70 -9.02 -13.64
CA ASN A 42 -5.99 -9.82 -12.64
C ASN A 42 -6.26 -9.29 -11.23
N ALA A 43 -7.38 -9.73 -10.64
CA ALA A 43 -7.80 -9.30 -9.31
C ALA A 43 -6.76 -9.59 -8.20
N CYS A 44 -5.96 -10.66 -8.34
CA CYS A 44 -4.93 -10.98 -7.35
C CYS A 44 -3.80 -9.97 -7.37
N GLU A 45 -3.28 -9.67 -8.56
CA GLU A 45 -2.21 -8.69 -8.74
C GLU A 45 -2.66 -7.27 -8.44
N ILE A 46 -3.93 -6.92 -8.70
CA ILE A 46 -4.49 -5.61 -8.30
C ILE A 46 -4.38 -5.44 -6.77
N VAL A 47 -4.79 -6.44 -5.99
CA VAL A 47 -4.71 -6.38 -4.52
C VAL A 47 -3.25 -6.32 -4.06
N HIS A 48 -2.39 -7.16 -4.64
CA HIS A 48 -0.97 -7.17 -4.30
C HIS A 48 -0.28 -5.84 -4.60
N CYS A 49 -0.51 -5.29 -5.79
CA CYS A 49 0.03 -4.00 -6.20
C CYS A 49 -0.38 -2.87 -5.24
N LYS A 50 -1.66 -2.80 -4.84
CA LYS A 50 -2.10 -1.83 -3.83
C LYS A 50 -1.33 -2.00 -2.53
N TYR A 51 -1.23 -3.23 -2.02
CA TYR A 51 -0.60 -3.50 -0.72
C TYR A 51 0.91 -3.27 -0.74
N TYR A 52 1.54 -3.49 -1.89
CA TYR A 52 2.92 -3.10 -2.11
C TYR A 52 3.06 -1.59 -1.99
N TYR A 53 2.24 -0.77 -2.66
CA TYR A 53 2.29 0.70 -2.56
C TYR A 53 1.92 1.24 -1.19
N TYR A 54 0.99 0.57 -0.50
CA TYR A 54 0.66 0.88 0.88
C TYR A 54 1.75 0.49 1.85
N ARG A 55 2.73 -0.33 1.46
CA ARG A 55 3.79 -0.88 2.33
C ARG A 55 3.23 -1.79 3.42
N LEU A 56 2.24 -2.60 3.05
CA LEU A 56 1.75 -3.73 3.86
C LEU A 56 2.48 -5.03 3.49
N VAL A 57 2.92 -5.14 2.23
CA VAL A 57 3.80 -6.19 1.74
C VAL A 57 4.99 -5.57 0.98
N ASP A 58 6.10 -6.30 0.89
CA ASP A 58 7.28 -5.91 0.12
C ASP A 58 7.26 -6.47 -1.31
N SER A 59 8.30 -6.15 -2.10
CA SER A 59 8.48 -6.62 -3.47
C SER A 59 8.77 -8.13 -3.57
N ALA A 60 9.10 -8.79 -2.46
CA ALA A 60 9.28 -10.24 -2.37
C ALA A 60 7.98 -10.96 -1.95
N HIS A 61 6.84 -10.25 -1.95
CA HIS A 61 5.54 -10.75 -1.51
C HIS A 61 5.54 -11.20 -0.04
N LYS A 62 6.27 -10.52 0.83
CA LYS A 62 6.26 -10.77 2.28
C LYS A 62 5.57 -9.66 3.02
N VAL A 63 4.83 -10.01 4.08
CA VAL A 63 4.21 -9.03 4.98
C VAL A 63 5.28 -8.19 5.68
N ILE A 64 5.09 -6.87 5.71
CA ILE A 64 6.00 -5.95 6.39
C ILE A 64 5.56 -5.82 7.85
N LYS A 65 6.36 -6.36 8.77
CA LYS A 65 6.05 -6.39 10.23
C LYS A 65 6.63 -5.22 11.03
N ILE A 66 7.55 -4.47 10.44
CA ILE A 66 8.28 -3.38 11.12
C ILE A 66 7.54 -2.04 11.13
N ARG A 67 6.41 -1.95 10.41
CA ARG A 67 5.65 -0.70 10.32
C ARG A 67 4.91 -0.45 11.63
N ASN A 68 5.01 0.77 12.16
CA ASN A 68 4.24 1.17 13.32
C ASN A 68 2.76 1.30 12.93
N MET A 69 1.94 0.33 13.33
CA MET A 69 0.53 0.26 12.99
C MET A 69 -0.40 0.98 13.98
N ASN A 70 0.07 1.22 15.21
CA ASN A 70 -0.73 1.86 16.27
C ASN A 70 -1.24 3.26 15.87
N VAL A 71 -0.52 3.93 14.97
CA VAL A 71 -0.86 5.27 14.46
C VAL A 71 -2.10 5.28 13.53
N TYR A 72 -2.64 4.11 13.17
CA TYR A 72 -3.80 4.00 12.29
C TYR A 72 -5.07 3.50 12.98
N ALA A 73 -5.04 3.36 14.32
CA ALA A 73 -6.20 2.88 15.08
C ALA A 73 -7.46 3.74 14.83
N ASP A 74 -7.30 5.07 14.79
CA ASP A 74 -8.39 6.01 14.49
C ASP A 74 -8.85 5.97 13.01
N LYS A 75 -8.03 5.36 12.14
CA LYS A 75 -8.32 5.12 10.72
C LYS A 75 -8.96 3.76 10.45
N GLY A 76 -9.34 3.02 11.49
CA GLY A 76 -10.03 1.73 11.36
C GLY A 76 -9.11 0.51 11.39
N LEU A 77 -7.84 0.66 11.77
CA LEU A 77 -6.96 -0.48 11.94
C LEU A 77 -7.11 -1.11 13.34
N ASP A 78 -7.58 -2.35 13.38
CA ASP A 78 -7.41 -3.23 14.53
C ASP A 78 -6.03 -3.90 14.47
N ASP A 79 -5.06 -3.39 15.23
CA ASP A 79 -3.67 -3.89 15.22
C ASP A 79 -3.57 -5.35 15.71
N TYR A 80 -4.42 -5.77 16.65
CA TYR A 80 -4.39 -7.14 17.16
C TYR A 80 -4.79 -8.14 16.07
N HIS A 81 -5.95 -7.92 15.44
CA HIS A 81 -6.40 -8.77 14.35
C HIS A 81 -5.47 -8.66 13.13
N TYR A 82 -4.94 -7.47 12.85
CA TYR A 82 -3.98 -7.26 11.77
C TYR A 82 -2.71 -8.12 11.93
N LYS A 83 -2.09 -8.12 13.12
CA LYS A 83 -0.90 -8.96 13.38
C LYS A 83 -1.18 -10.45 13.23
N LYS A 84 -2.36 -10.90 13.66
CA LYS A 84 -2.81 -12.28 13.45
C LYS A 84 -2.95 -12.59 11.95
N CYS A 85 -3.66 -11.73 11.21
CA CYS A 85 -3.81 -11.88 9.77
C CYS A 85 -2.48 -11.82 9.00
N GLN A 86 -1.51 -11.02 9.45
CA GLN A 86 -0.16 -11.02 8.86
C GLN A 86 0.54 -12.36 9.03
N LYS A 87 0.38 -13.02 10.19
CA LYS A 87 0.96 -14.35 10.44
C LYS A 87 0.35 -15.37 9.51
N ASP A 88 -0.98 -15.40 9.40
CA ASP A 88 -1.71 -16.36 8.55
C ASP A 88 -1.43 -16.12 7.06
N ALA A 89 -1.34 -14.86 6.63
CA ALA A 89 -1.01 -14.51 5.26
C ALA A 89 0.41 -14.91 4.84
N ALA A 90 1.35 -15.05 5.79
CA ALA A 90 2.75 -15.37 5.49
C ALA A 90 2.95 -16.79 4.94
N ASP A 91 1.97 -17.68 5.12
CA ASP A 91 1.99 -19.05 4.61
C ASP A 91 1.62 -19.15 3.13
N PHE A 92 1.07 -18.08 2.56
CA PHE A 92 0.74 -17.98 1.14
C PHE A 92 1.95 -17.55 0.30
N LYS A 93 1.80 -17.59 -1.03
CA LYS A 93 2.85 -17.24 -2.00
C LYS A 93 2.34 -16.25 -3.04
N GLY A 94 3.24 -15.42 -3.57
CA GLY A 94 2.90 -14.44 -4.59
C GLY A 94 1.80 -13.47 -4.15
N CYS A 95 0.96 -13.04 -5.08
CA CYS A 95 -0.12 -12.10 -4.81
C CYS A 95 -1.17 -12.63 -3.80
N GLU A 96 -1.24 -13.94 -3.57
CA GLU A 96 -2.16 -14.53 -2.58
C GLU A 96 -1.80 -14.15 -1.13
N VAL A 97 -0.56 -13.73 -0.84
CA VAL A 97 -0.21 -13.16 0.49
C VAL A 97 -1.07 -11.93 0.77
N SER A 98 -1.17 -11.01 -0.19
CA SER A 98 -1.98 -9.79 -0.04
C SER A 98 -3.47 -10.11 -0.01
N ARG A 99 -3.94 -11.08 -0.80
CA ARG A 99 -5.36 -11.50 -0.75
C ARG A 99 -5.72 -12.20 0.56
N ALA A 100 -4.84 -13.04 1.11
CA ALA A 100 -5.06 -13.70 2.39
C ALA A 100 -5.16 -12.66 3.51
N LEU A 101 -4.27 -11.66 3.51
CA LEU A 101 -4.34 -10.54 4.44
C LEU A 101 -5.66 -9.76 4.30
N TRP A 102 -6.03 -9.37 3.07
CA TRP A 102 -7.29 -8.69 2.77
C TRP A 102 -8.51 -9.48 3.27
N ARG A 103 -8.61 -10.76 2.87
CA ARG A 103 -9.71 -11.65 3.27
C ARG A 103 -9.82 -11.79 4.78
N CYS A 104 -8.69 -11.97 5.46
CA CYS A 104 -8.66 -12.11 6.90
C CYS A 104 -9.21 -10.86 7.60
N MET A 105 -8.79 -9.66 7.16
CA MET A 105 -9.24 -8.42 7.78
C MET A 105 -10.72 -8.11 7.52
N ILE A 106 -11.21 -8.32 6.30
CA ILE A 106 -12.64 -8.10 6.00
C ILE A 106 -13.57 -9.08 6.73
N MET A 107 -13.07 -10.26 7.11
CA MET A 107 -13.85 -11.22 7.91
C MET A 107 -13.99 -10.78 9.38
N TYR A 108 -12.98 -10.08 9.92
CA TYR A 108 -13.07 -9.52 11.27
C TYR A 108 -13.95 -8.27 11.30
N ASP A 109 -13.62 -7.29 10.47
CA ASP A 109 -14.39 -6.05 10.37
C ASP A 109 -14.17 -5.41 8.98
N LYS A 110 -15.13 -5.65 8.10
CA LYS A 110 -15.13 -5.12 6.74
C LYS A 110 -15.19 -3.59 6.71
N GLU A 111 -15.95 -2.96 7.61
CA GLU A 111 -16.14 -1.51 7.58
C GLU A 111 -14.85 -0.81 8.00
N SER A 112 -14.28 -1.22 9.14
CA SER A 112 -13.02 -0.68 9.64
C SER A 112 -11.86 -0.92 8.67
N TRP A 113 -11.78 -2.11 8.06
CA TRP A 113 -10.75 -2.40 7.06
C TRP A 113 -10.87 -1.53 5.81
N ASN A 114 -12.09 -1.35 5.28
CA ASN A 114 -12.32 -0.49 4.11
C ASN A 114 -11.96 0.98 4.41
N LYS A 115 -12.27 1.47 5.62
CA LYS A 115 -11.87 2.81 6.08
C LYS A 115 -10.34 2.95 6.09
N PHE A 116 -9.64 1.94 6.59
CA PHE A 116 -8.18 1.94 6.62
C PHE A 116 -7.56 1.89 5.22
N GLU A 117 -8.07 1.03 4.33
CA GLU A 117 -7.60 0.97 2.94
C GLU A 117 -7.84 2.27 2.18
N ALA A 118 -9.00 2.92 2.38
CA ALA A 118 -9.31 4.22 1.77
C ALA A 118 -8.32 5.30 2.23
N PHE A 119 -8.04 5.37 3.53
CA PHE A 119 -7.03 6.28 4.07
C PHE A 119 -5.64 6.06 3.45
N LEU A 120 -5.20 4.80 3.34
CA LEU A 120 -3.92 4.48 2.72
C LEU A 120 -3.89 4.82 1.24
N ASP A 121 -5.00 4.65 0.53
CA ASP A 121 -5.13 5.01 -0.88
C ASP A 121 -5.04 6.52 -1.10
N ASP A 122 -5.72 7.30 -0.25
CA ASP A 122 -5.64 8.77 -0.29
C ASP A 122 -4.20 9.25 -0.03
N VAL A 123 -3.54 8.73 1.00
CA VAL A 123 -2.13 9.03 1.29
C VAL A 123 -1.22 8.60 0.15
N SER A 124 -1.54 7.51 -0.55
CA SER A 124 -0.68 6.97 -1.61
C SER A 124 -0.51 7.90 -2.80
N ALA A 125 -1.43 8.85 -3.03
CA ALA A 125 -1.32 9.82 -4.13
C ALA A 125 0.02 10.57 -4.06
N ASP A 126 0.31 11.19 -2.92
CA ASP A 126 1.48 12.06 -2.73
C ASP A 126 2.46 11.55 -1.66
N ASN A 127 2.13 10.45 -0.98
CA ASN A 127 2.81 9.92 0.21
C ASN A 127 2.92 10.95 1.35
N GLU A 128 1.98 11.88 1.41
CA GLU A 128 1.87 12.88 2.46
C GLU A 128 0.69 12.53 3.35
N TYR A 129 0.95 12.44 4.66
CA TYR A 129 -0.12 12.25 5.63
C TYR A 129 -0.92 13.55 5.76
N PRO A 130 -2.26 13.49 5.87
CA PRO A 130 -3.05 14.66 6.20
C PRO A 130 -2.46 15.33 7.44
N LYS A 131 -2.23 16.65 7.36
CA LYS A 131 -1.80 17.42 8.53
C LYS A 131 -2.92 17.37 9.57
N ALA A 132 -2.56 17.04 10.80
CA ALA A 132 -3.47 17.01 11.95
C ALA A 132 -4.07 18.39 12.24
#